data_AF-A0A835M7K7-F1
#
_entry.id   AF-A0A835M7K7-F1
#
_cell.length_a   1.000
_cell.length_b   1.000
_cell.length_c   1.000
_cell.angle_alpha   90.00
_cell.angle_beta   90.00
_cell.angle_gamma   90.00
#
_symmetry.space_group_name_H-M   'P 1'
#
loop_
_entity.id
_entity.type
_entity.pdbx_description
1 polymer ?
#
loop_
_entity_poly.entity_id
_entity_poly.type
_entity_poly.pdbx_seq_one_letter_code
_entity_poly.pdbx_strand_id
1 'polypeptide(L)' 'MHGVLSFIGTLDVSSQTYLLHHELLKFVLVAMSTQLRSGPSPGQ' A
#
# COMPACT_ATOMS: atom_id res chain seq x y z
N MET A 1 -4.23 6.17 -4.02
CA MET A 1 -3.27 6.08 -2.90
C MET A 1 -3.90 6.40 -1.54
N HIS A 2 -4.69 7.47 -1.42
CA HIS A 2 -5.38 7.83 -0.18
C HIS A 2 -6.24 6.70 0.42
N GLY A 3 -7.06 6.01 -0.38
CA GLY A 3 -7.96 4.96 0.12
C GLY A 3 -7.27 3.73 0.74
N VAL A 4 -6.17 3.26 0.14
CA VAL A 4 -5.43 2.07 0.62
C VAL A 4 -4.69 2.39 1.92
N LEU A 5 -4.07 3.56 2.00
CA LEU A 5 -3.36 4.00 3.21
C LEU A 5 -4.33 4.31 4.36
N SER A 6 -5.48 4.93 4.09
CA SER A 6 -6.54 5.10 5.09
C SER A 6 -7.07 3.76 5.58
N PHE A 7 -7.31 2.80 4.68
CA PHE A 7 -7.77 1.45 5.06
C PHE A 7 -6.81 0.76 6.02
N ILE A 8 -5.51 0.79 5.73
CA ILE A 8 -4.46 0.25 6.62
C ILE A 8 -4.46 0.94 7.98
N GLY A 9 -4.65 2.27 8.01
CA GLY A 9 -4.65 3.05 9.26
C GLY A 9 -5.91 2.90 10.11
N THR A 10 -7.05 2.50 9.52
CA THR A 10 -8.31 2.25 10.23
C THR A 10 -8.45 0.84 10.81
N LEU A 11 -7.58 -0.09 10.40
CA LEU A 11 -7.58 -1.44 10.95
C LEU A 11 -6.98 -1.40 12.36
N ASP A 12 -7.62 -2.11 13.30
CA ASP A 12 -7.13 -2.21 14.67
C ASP A 12 -5.77 -2.94 14.70
N VAL A 13 -4.76 -2.28 15.26
CA VAL A 13 -3.42 -2.83 15.40
C VAL A 13 -3.36 -3.60 16.73
N SER A 14 -3.72 -4.87 16.68
CA SER A 14 -3.54 -5.82 17.77
C SER A 14 -2.34 -6.71 17.52
N SER A 15 -1.84 -7.40 18.54
CA SER A 15 -0.78 -8.42 18.38
C SER A 15 -1.14 -9.51 17.36
N GLN A 16 -2.43 -9.74 17.11
CA GLN A 16 -2.93 -10.73 16.16
C GLN A 16 -2.93 -10.21 14.71
N THR A 17 -3.09 -8.90 14.51
CA THR A 17 -3.21 -8.26 13.19
C THR A 17 -1.95 -7.49 12.78
N TYR A 18 -0.99 -7.31 13.69
CA TYR A 18 0.25 -6.55 13.47
C TYR A 18 1.07 -7.08 12.28
N LEU A 19 1.24 -8.40 12.17
CA LEU A 19 1.95 -9.00 11.04
C LEU A 19 1.25 -8.73 9.71
N LEU A 20 -0.08 -8.78 9.68
CA LEU A 20 -0.87 -8.51 8.48
C LEU A 20 -0.69 -7.05 8.03
N HIS A 21 -0.74 -6.09 8.96
CA HIS A 21 -0.50 -4.67 8.65
C HIS A 21 0.89 -4.45 8.06
N HIS A 22 1.91 -5.08 8.65
CA HIS A 22 3.29 -4.93 8.20
C HIS A 22 3.50 -5.47 6.78
N GLU A 23 2.98 -6.68 6.49
CA GLU A 23 3.07 -7.24 5.14
C GLU A 23 2.24 -6.46 4.12
N LEU A 24 1.07 -5.93 4.50
CA LEU A 24 0.27 -5.08 3.61
C LEU A 24 1.01 -3.78 3.25
N LEU A 25 1.66 -3.15 4.23
CA LEU A 25 2.48 -1.95 4.02
C LEU A 25 3.65 -2.23 3.07
N LYS A 26 4.37 -3.34 3.27
CA LYS A 26 5.46 -3.76 2.39
C LYS A 26 4.97 -4.01 0.97
N PHE A 27 3.84 -4.69 0.81
CA PHE A 27 3.21 -4.93 -0.48
C PHE A 27 2.87 -3.62 -1.21
N VAL A 28 2.21 -2.69 -0.51
CA VAL A 28 1.84 -1.39 -1.05
C VAL A 28 3.07 -0.57 -1.44
N LEU A 29 4.14 -0.59 -0.65
CA LEU A 29 5.40 0.09 -0.96
C LEU A 29 6.05 -0.46 -2.23
N VAL A 30 6.12 -1.78 -2.40
CA VAL A 30 6.67 -2.42 -3.59
C VAL A 30 5.81 -2.12 -4.82
N ALA A 31 4.49 -2.26 -4.73
CA ALA A 31 3.57 -1.99 -5.83
C ALA A 31 3.57 -0.51 -6.25
N MET A 32 3.70 0.42 -5.30
CA MET A 32 3.92 1.83 -5.62
C MET A 32 5.25 2.05 -6.35
N SER A 33 6.31 1.39 -5.90
CA SER A 33 7.63 1.52 -6.50
C SER A 33 7.64 1.03 -7.95
N THR A 34 6.82 0.02 -8.29
CA THR A 34 6.65 -0.42 -9.67
C THR A 34 5.80 0.56 -10.48
N GLN A 35 4.74 1.13 -9.90
CA GLN A 35 3.94 2.17 -10.55
C GLN A 35 4.74 3.45 -10.83
N LEU A 36 5.67 3.82 -9.96
CA LEU A 36 6.61 4.93 -10.21
C LEU A 36 7.59 4.63 -11.34
N ARG A 37 7.82 3.35 -11.67
CA ARG A 37 8.75 2.90 -12.71
C ARG A 37 8.09 2.71 -14.07
N SER A 38 6.78 2.44 -14.10
CA SER A 38 5.96 2.61 -15.29
C SER A 38 5.82 4.11 -15.54
N GLY A 39 6.61 4.65 -16.48
CA GLY A 39 6.48 6.03 -16.93
C GLY A 39 5.03 6.37 -17.33
N PRO A 40 4.69 7.67 -17.43
CA PRO A 40 3.34 8.09 -17.77
C PRO A 40 2.84 7.34 -19.00
N SER A 41 1.62 6.80 -18.92
CA SER A 41 0.98 6.20 -20.09
C SER A 41 1.01 7.22 -21.23
N PRO A 42 1.36 6.83 -22.47
CA PRO A 42 1.29 7.75 -23.61
C PRO A 42 -0.07 8.41 -23.59
N GLY A 43 -0.07 9.74 -23.41
CA GLY A 43 -1.26 10.52 -23.13
C GLY A 43 -2.30 10.36 -24.23
N GLN A 44 -3.56 10.37 -23.82
CA GLN A 44 -4.64 10.87 -24.66
C GLN A 44 -4.53 12.39 -24.81
#